data_AF-A0A6G1E0F8-F1
#
_entry.id   AF-A0A6G1E0F8-F1
#
_cell.length_a   1.000
_cell.length_b   1.000
_cell.length_c   1.000
_cell.angle_alpha   90.00
_cell.angle_beta   90.00
_cell.angle_gamma   90.00
#
_symmetry.space_group_name_H-M   'P 1'
#
loop_
_entity.id
_entity.type
_entity.pdbx_description
1 polymer ?
#
loop_
_entity_poly.entity_id
_entity_poly.type
_entity_poly.pdbx_seq_one_letter_code
_entity_poly.pdbx_strand_id
1 'polypeptide(L)'
;MADDGDCVNLEPFFYDEAATVAEAAVAAERRERERQEKAREKEALAKRWAAHKAVLESIREYDADEERYIYTRYHYKDMSDFDLDEESHLAPTRFTDTTYRPGQALGFLCNMINLLAVRIILPFDDDDGVVFPISVYGSVIARDHLDLKCVPLFRRSRDDPQLIASEPQRMSCP
;
A
#
# COMPACT_ATOMS: atom_id res chain seq x y z
N MET A 1 27.43 -75.11 -49.56
CA MET A 1 27.03 -75.08 -48.14
C MET A 1 28.20 -74.53 -47.35
N ALA A 2 27.94 -73.40 -46.67
CA ALA A 2 28.76 -72.67 -45.70
C ALA A 2 28.63 -71.17 -46.03
N ASP A 3 27.69 -70.51 -45.36
CA ASP A 3 27.68 -69.06 -45.21
C ASP A 3 27.66 -68.83 -43.69
N ASP A 4 28.86 -68.86 -43.12
CA ASP A 4 29.12 -68.58 -41.72
C ASP A 4 29.56 -67.13 -41.59
N GLY A 5 28.88 -66.39 -40.72
CA GLY A 5 29.50 -65.32 -39.96
C GLY A 5 29.22 -63.90 -40.45
N ASP A 6 28.18 -63.31 -39.87
CA ASP A 6 28.33 -61.95 -39.32
C ASP A 6 27.38 -61.79 -38.12
N CYS A 7 27.79 -62.31 -36.98
CA CYS A 7 27.19 -61.94 -35.69
C CYS A 7 27.70 -60.54 -35.34
N VAL A 8 26.90 -59.54 -35.69
CA VAL A 8 27.08 -58.15 -35.28
C VAL A 8 27.24 -58.11 -33.76
N ASN A 9 28.42 -57.72 -33.29
CA ASN A 9 28.71 -57.49 -31.87
C ASN A 9 27.82 -56.35 -31.35
N LEU A 10 26.62 -56.70 -30.86
CA LEU A 10 25.80 -55.81 -30.05
C LEU A 10 26.41 -55.81 -28.64
N GLU A 11 27.23 -54.79 -28.38
CA GLU A 11 27.75 -54.49 -27.05
C GLU A 11 26.56 -54.46 -26.05
N PRO A 12 26.59 -55.25 -24.95
CA PRO A 12 25.49 -55.24 -24.01
C PRO A 12 25.41 -53.86 -23.34
N PHE A 13 24.37 -53.09 -23.65
CA PHE A 13 24.00 -51.90 -22.89
C PHE A 13 23.56 -52.36 -21.50
N PHE A 14 24.50 -52.47 -20.56
CA PHE A 14 24.19 -52.82 -19.18
C PHE A 14 23.41 -51.67 -18.54
N TYR A 15 22.11 -51.90 -18.32
CA TYR A 15 21.26 -51.01 -17.54
C TYR A 15 21.66 -51.13 -16.05
N ASP A 16 22.26 -50.09 -15.50
CA ASP A 16 22.54 -50.02 -14.05
C ASP A 16 21.26 -49.59 -13.32
N GLU A 17 20.50 -50.59 -12.89
CA GLU A 17 19.28 -50.42 -12.11
C GLU A 17 19.52 -49.68 -10.78
N ALA A 18 20.71 -49.83 -10.18
CA ALA A 18 21.03 -49.12 -8.94
C ALA A 18 21.24 -47.63 -9.20
N ALA A 19 21.90 -47.27 -10.30
CA ALA A 19 22.07 -45.88 -10.72
C ALA A 19 20.71 -45.22 -11.04
N THR A 20 19.82 -45.90 -11.77
CA THR A 20 18.50 -45.33 -12.11
C THR A 20 17.59 -45.18 -10.89
N VAL A 21 17.64 -46.11 -9.94
CA VAL A 21 16.90 -46.01 -8.67
C VAL A 21 17.45 -44.86 -7.81
N ALA A 22 18.78 -44.67 -7.75
CA ALA A 22 19.40 -43.57 -7.03
C ALA A 22 19.04 -42.20 -7.64
N GLU A 23 19.08 -42.07 -8.96
CA GLU A 23 18.64 -40.86 -9.68
C GLU A 23 17.15 -40.56 -9.44
N ALA A 24 16.30 -41.60 -9.46
CA ALA A 24 14.88 -41.47 -9.18
C ALA A 24 14.62 -41.01 -7.73
N ALA A 25 15.39 -41.50 -6.76
CA ALA A 25 15.31 -41.08 -5.36
C ALA A 25 15.70 -39.59 -5.18
N VAL A 26 16.83 -39.16 -5.76
CA VAL A 26 17.25 -37.75 -5.74
C VAL A 26 16.20 -36.85 -6.41
N ALA A 27 15.63 -37.29 -7.54
CA ALA A 27 14.57 -36.56 -8.22
C ALA A 27 13.27 -36.53 -7.40
N ALA A 28 12.97 -37.56 -6.60
CA ALA A 28 11.81 -37.58 -5.71
C ALA A 28 11.99 -36.62 -4.52
N GLU A 29 13.17 -36.60 -3.89
CA GLU A 29 13.52 -35.65 -2.83
C GLU A 29 13.47 -34.20 -3.32
N ARG A 30 14.00 -33.92 -4.52
CA ARG A 30 13.91 -32.59 -5.14
C ARG A 30 12.46 -32.15 -5.32
N ARG A 31 11.59 -33.03 -5.85
CA ARG A 31 10.16 -32.74 -6.02
C ARG A 31 9.46 -32.51 -4.68
N GLU A 32 9.80 -33.26 -3.65
CA GLU A 32 9.22 -33.06 -2.32
C GLU A 32 9.63 -31.71 -1.73
N ARG A 33 10.91 -31.34 -1.84
CA ARG A 33 11.38 -30.01 -1.42
C ARG A 33 10.67 -28.89 -2.18
N GLU A 34 10.51 -29.01 -3.49
CA GLU A 34 9.77 -28.04 -4.31
C GLU A 34 8.29 -27.94 -3.91
N ARG A 35 7.63 -29.06 -3.56
CA ARG A 35 6.26 -29.05 -3.05
C ARG A 35 6.17 -28.33 -1.72
N GLN A 36 7.10 -28.60 -0.80
CA GLN A 36 7.15 -27.94 0.51
C GLN A 36 7.41 -26.44 0.38
N GLU A 37 8.31 -26.03 -0.49
CA GLU A 37 8.59 -24.63 -0.78
C GLU A 37 7.36 -23.92 -1.37
N LYS A 38 6.72 -24.51 -2.40
CA LYS A 38 5.47 -23.99 -2.96
C LYS A 38 4.34 -23.92 -1.94
N ALA A 39 4.25 -24.88 -1.02
CA ALA A 39 3.26 -24.86 0.04
C ALA A 39 3.51 -23.68 1.01
N ARG A 40 4.77 -23.46 1.39
CA ARG A 40 5.17 -22.31 2.24
C ARG A 40 4.90 -20.97 1.56
N GLU A 41 5.22 -20.83 0.27
CA GLU A 41 4.94 -19.63 -0.50
C GLU A 41 3.43 -19.33 -0.58
N LYS A 42 2.60 -20.36 -0.83
CA LYS A 42 1.15 -20.22 -0.84
C LYS A 42 0.59 -19.81 0.51
N GLU A 43 1.11 -20.39 1.59
CA GLU A 43 0.69 -20.04 2.95
C GLU A 43 1.07 -18.59 3.28
N ALA A 44 2.28 -18.16 2.92
CA ALA A 44 2.73 -16.78 3.11
C ALA A 44 1.87 -15.79 2.31
N LEU A 45 1.54 -16.10 1.04
CA LEU A 45 0.67 -15.27 0.21
C LEU A 45 -0.75 -15.20 0.79
N ALA A 46 -1.29 -16.31 1.29
CA ALA A 46 -2.61 -16.34 1.92
C ALA A 46 -2.65 -15.47 3.18
N LYS A 47 -1.60 -15.53 4.03
CA LYS A 47 -1.46 -14.67 5.21
C LYS A 47 -1.39 -13.19 4.83
N ARG A 48 -0.56 -12.87 3.82
CA ARG A 48 -0.42 -11.51 3.29
C ARG A 48 -1.76 -10.96 2.78
N TRP A 49 -2.48 -11.75 1.98
CA TRP A 49 -3.79 -11.37 1.45
C TRP A 49 -4.84 -11.20 2.56
N ALA A 50 -4.82 -12.07 3.57
CA ALA A 50 -5.72 -11.96 4.72
C ALA A 50 -5.47 -10.68 5.52
N ALA A 51 -4.21 -10.34 5.79
CA ALA A 51 -3.84 -9.09 6.45
C ALA A 51 -4.29 -7.86 5.64
N HIS A 52 -4.00 -7.83 4.34
CA HIS A 52 -4.44 -6.76 3.45
C HIS A 52 -5.97 -6.57 3.48
N LYS A 53 -6.73 -7.67 3.36
CA LYS A 53 -8.19 -7.63 3.39
C LYS A 53 -8.72 -7.16 4.75
N ALA A 54 -8.12 -7.60 5.85
CA ALA A 54 -8.53 -7.18 7.19
C ALA A 54 -8.41 -5.65 7.36
N VAL A 55 -7.33 -5.06 6.87
CA VAL A 55 -7.15 -3.60 6.88
C VAL A 55 -8.21 -2.91 6.01
N LEU A 56 -8.43 -3.38 4.78
CA LEU A 56 -9.46 -2.81 3.90
C LEU A 56 -10.87 -2.81 4.52
N GLU A 57 -11.24 -3.91 5.17
CA GLU A 57 -12.53 -4.00 5.87
C GLU A 57 -12.61 -3.02 7.05
N SER A 58 -11.51 -2.78 7.76
CA SER A 58 -11.49 -1.84 8.91
C SER A 58 -11.67 -0.37 8.51
N ILE A 59 -11.31 0.01 7.29
CA ILE A 59 -11.43 1.38 6.75
C ILE A 59 -12.61 1.52 5.79
N ARG A 60 -13.47 0.50 5.68
CA ARG A 60 -14.65 0.51 4.81
C ARG A 60 -15.86 0.93 5.62
N GLU A 61 -16.49 2.02 5.23
CA GLU A 61 -17.69 2.55 5.86
C GLU A 61 -18.81 2.69 4.81
N TYR A 62 -20.05 2.56 5.27
CA TYR A 62 -21.21 2.77 4.40
C TYR A 62 -21.59 4.24 4.42
N ASP A 63 -21.54 4.88 3.25
CA ASP A 63 -22.02 6.24 3.06
C ASP A 63 -23.52 6.18 2.68
N ALA A 64 -24.36 6.74 3.55
CA ALA A 64 -25.81 6.77 3.34
C ALA A 64 -26.22 7.77 2.26
N ASP A 65 -25.45 8.84 2.06
CA ASP A 65 -25.76 9.88 1.07
C ASP A 65 -25.44 9.39 -0.35
N GLU A 66 -24.38 8.59 -0.49
CA GLU A 66 -23.99 8.00 -1.77
C GLU A 66 -24.49 6.57 -1.99
N GLU A 67 -25.19 5.99 -1.01
CA GLU A 67 -25.71 4.62 -0.99
C GLU A 67 -24.65 3.54 -1.35
N ARG A 68 -23.40 3.75 -0.93
CA ARG A 68 -22.29 2.85 -1.27
C ARG A 68 -21.26 2.73 -0.16
N TYR A 69 -20.50 1.65 -0.21
CA TYR A 69 -19.33 1.49 0.64
C TYR A 69 -18.18 2.32 0.08
N ILE A 70 -17.66 3.22 0.91
CA ILE A 70 -16.47 4.01 0.63
C ILE A 70 -15.33 3.57 1.55
N TYR A 71 -14.11 3.80 1.11
CA TYR A 71 -12.95 3.69 1.98
C TYR A 71 -12.62 5.06 2.55
N THR A 72 -12.63 5.19 3.88
CA THR A 72 -12.37 6.47 4.55
C THR A 72 -10.90 6.84 4.58
N ARG A 73 -10.01 5.89 4.24
CA ARG A 73 -8.56 6.08 4.19
C ARG A 73 -7.96 5.58 2.86
N TYR A 74 -6.69 5.90 2.64
CA TYR A 74 -5.92 5.43 1.49
C TYR A 74 -5.88 3.89 1.42
N HIS A 75 -6.12 3.31 0.24
CA HIS A 75 -6.27 1.86 0.06
C HIS A 75 -5.67 1.29 -1.24
N TYR A 76 -4.88 2.09 -1.97
CA TYR A 76 -4.33 1.68 -3.28
C TYR A 76 -3.03 0.87 -3.20
N LYS A 77 -2.45 0.71 -2.02
CA LYS A 77 -1.24 -0.11 -1.79
C LYS A 77 -1.59 -1.48 -1.22
N ASP A 78 -0.59 -2.34 -1.19
CA ASP A 78 -0.66 -3.50 -0.33
C ASP A 78 -0.77 -3.00 1.12
N MET A 79 -1.75 -3.53 1.85
CA MET A 79 -2.09 -3.07 3.20
C MET A 79 -1.58 -4.05 4.25
N SER A 80 -0.89 -5.11 3.83
CA SER A 80 -0.30 -6.10 4.73
C SER A 80 0.99 -5.60 5.39
N ASP A 81 1.72 -4.72 4.71
CA ASP A 81 2.98 -4.13 5.15
C ASP A 81 2.94 -2.60 5.29
N PHE A 82 1.96 -1.96 4.67
CA PHE A 82 1.85 -0.51 4.61
C PHE A 82 1.23 0.08 5.87
N ASP A 83 1.97 1.01 6.49
CA ASP A 83 1.51 1.76 7.64
C ASP A 83 0.66 2.96 7.21
N LEU A 84 -0.59 3.01 7.68
CA LEU A 84 -1.50 4.10 7.38
C LEU A 84 -1.27 5.36 8.22
N ASP A 85 -0.42 5.30 9.23
CA ASP A 85 -0.20 6.41 10.15
C ASP A 85 1.25 6.88 10.14
N GLU A 86 2.11 6.22 9.34
CA GLU A 86 3.50 6.65 9.16
C GLU A 86 3.58 8.07 8.63
N GLU A 87 4.29 8.93 9.35
CA GLU A 87 4.46 10.34 9.02
C GLU A 87 5.68 10.58 8.14
N SER A 88 5.54 11.51 7.20
CA SER A 88 6.66 11.95 6.40
C SER A 88 7.56 12.88 7.20
N HIS A 89 8.87 12.68 7.06
CA HIS A 89 9.87 13.66 7.50
C HIS A 89 10.20 14.71 6.43
N LEU A 90 9.58 14.60 5.25
CA LEU A 90 9.75 15.54 4.17
C LEU A 90 8.90 16.77 4.46
N ALA A 91 9.51 17.95 4.30
CA ALA A 91 8.75 19.19 4.39
C ALA A 91 7.71 19.25 3.26
N PRO A 92 6.50 19.78 3.51
CA PRO A 92 5.55 20.09 2.47
C PRO A 92 6.23 20.90 1.35
N THR A 93 5.83 20.72 0.09
CA THR A 93 6.33 21.46 -1.09
C THR A 93 7.75 21.14 -1.57
N ARG A 94 8.39 20.05 -1.11
CA ARG A 94 9.61 19.58 -1.79
C ARG A 94 9.31 19.37 -3.28
N PHE A 95 10.14 19.93 -4.16
CA PHE A 95 10.04 19.92 -5.63
C PHE A 95 9.05 20.91 -6.29
N THR A 96 8.45 21.86 -5.56
CA THR A 96 7.65 22.94 -6.18
C THR A 96 8.50 23.97 -6.93
N ASP A 97 9.79 24.08 -6.59
CA ASP A 97 10.77 24.95 -7.27
C ASP A 97 11.40 24.28 -8.51
N THR A 98 11.10 23.00 -8.76
CA THR A 98 11.68 22.26 -9.87
C THR A 98 10.97 22.59 -11.18
N THR A 99 11.70 23.10 -12.17
CA THR A 99 11.16 23.32 -13.51
C THR A 99 11.15 22.01 -14.30
N TYR A 100 9.96 21.46 -14.59
CA TYR A 100 9.82 20.23 -15.38
C TYR A 100 9.79 20.53 -16.88
N ARG A 101 10.39 19.66 -17.70
CA ARG A 101 10.19 19.72 -19.17
C ARG A 101 8.73 19.39 -19.49
N PRO A 102 8.10 19.99 -20.53
CA PRO A 102 6.68 19.81 -20.83
C PRO A 102 6.21 18.35 -20.92
N GLY A 103 7.04 17.45 -21.46
CA GLY A 103 6.73 16.01 -21.55
C GLY A 103 6.88 15.23 -20.23
N GLN A 104 7.63 15.76 -19.26
CA GLN A 104 7.77 15.18 -17.91
C GLN A 104 6.74 15.80 -16.95
N ALA A 105 6.37 17.06 -17.17
CA ALA A 105 5.46 17.81 -16.32
C ALA A 105 4.09 17.14 -16.17
N LEU A 106 3.56 16.50 -17.22
CA LEU A 106 2.26 15.82 -17.14
C LEU A 106 2.21 14.75 -16.03
N GLY A 107 3.29 13.97 -15.86
CA GLY A 107 3.35 12.94 -14.83
C GLY A 107 3.46 13.48 -13.39
N PHE A 108 4.04 14.67 -13.21
CA PHE A 108 4.22 15.29 -11.89
C PHE A 108 3.04 16.22 -11.52
N LEU A 109 2.50 16.96 -12.50
CA LEU A 109 1.39 17.90 -12.30
C LEU A 109 0.07 17.19 -11.97
N CYS A 110 -0.17 16.01 -12.55
CA CYS A 110 -1.43 15.28 -12.34
C CYS A 110 -1.65 14.82 -10.89
N ASN A 111 -0.62 14.88 -10.04
CA ASN A 111 -0.65 14.38 -8.67
C ASN A 111 -0.45 15.47 -7.61
N MET A 112 -0.54 16.76 -7.98
CA MET A 112 -0.44 17.87 -7.03
C MET A 112 -1.81 18.29 -6.50
N ILE A 113 -1.91 18.45 -5.18
CA ILE A 113 -3.08 18.98 -4.48
C ILE A 113 -2.66 20.24 -3.73
N ASN A 114 -3.38 21.34 -3.93
CA ASN A 114 -3.22 22.57 -3.16
C ASN A 114 -4.39 22.71 -2.19
N LEU A 115 -4.12 22.59 -0.89
CA LEU A 115 -5.09 22.86 0.15
C LEU A 115 -4.97 24.33 0.57
N LEU A 116 -5.91 25.16 0.13
CA LEU A 116 -5.89 26.60 0.38
C LEU A 116 -6.56 26.99 1.70
N ALA A 117 -7.68 26.35 2.03
CA ALA A 117 -8.44 26.62 3.26
C ALA A 117 -9.29 25.41 3.67
N VAL A 118 -9.41 25.20 4.99
CA VAL A 118 -10.45 24.36 5.60
C VAL A 118 -11.45 25.30 6.26
N ARG A 119 -12.74 25.16 5.91
CA ARG A 119 -13.81 25.95 6.50
C ARG A 119 -14.67 25.06 7.37
N ILE A 120 -14.81 25.43 8.64
CA ILE A 120 -15.71 24.77 9.60
C ILE A 120 -17.07 25.45 9.48
N ILE A 121 -18.12 24.68 9.23
CA ILE A 121 -19.51 25.16 9.22
C ILE A 121 -20.14 24.67 10.51
N LEU A 122 -20.62 25.59 11.34
CA LEU A 122 -21.30 25.27 12.58
C LEU A 122 -22.82 25.21 12.34
N PRO A 123 -23.54 24.29 12.99
CA PRO A 123 -24.97 24.05 12.73
C PRO A 123 -25.91 25.06 13.40
N PHE A 124 -25.40 26.12 14.02
CA PHE A 124 -26.24 27.13 14.67
C PHE A 124 -26.69 28.16 13.62
N ASP A 125 -27.99 28.19 13.35
CA ASP A 125 -28.64 29.14 12.45
C ASP A 125 -28.39 30.59 12.92
N ASP A 126 -28.27 31.50 11.95
CA ASP A 126 -27.80 32.89 12.00
C ASP A 126 -28.36 33.84 13.09
N ASP A 127 -29.28 33.40 13.96
CA ASP A 127 -29.85 34.20 15.06
C ASP A 127 -29.10 34.03 16.41
N ASP A 128 -28.50 32.87 16.69
CA ASP A 128 -27.72 32.59 17.92
C ASP A 128 -26.21 32.61 17.63
N GLY A 129 -25.76 33.66 16.94
CA GLY A 129 -24.43 33.82 16.35
C GLY A 129 -23.28 33.16 17.12
N VAL A 130 -22.36 32.56 16.37
CA VAL A 130 -21.22 31.82 16.90
C VAL A 130 -20.49 32.61 17.98
N VAL A 131 -20.54 32.14 19.23
CA VAL A 131 -19.90 32.80 20.37
C VAL A 131 -18.40 32.53 20.32
N PHE A 132 -17.64 33.55 19.95
CA PHE A 132 -16.19 33.53 20.01
C PHE A 132 -15.67 33.63 21.47
N PRO A 133 -14.54 32.98 21.81
CA PRO A 133 -13.65 32.25 20.92
C PRO A 133 -14.06 30.79 20.65
N ILE A 134 -13.84 30.33 19.43
CA ILE A 134 -14.03 28.93 19.04
C ILE A 134 -12.73 28.17 19.30
N SER A 135 -12.82 27.07 20.02
CA SER A 135 -11.71 26.15 20.27
C SER A 135 -11.63 25.07 19.19
N VAL A 136 -10.65 25.18 18.30
CA VAL A 136 -10.44 24.21 17.21
C VAL A 136 -9.29 23.27 17.56
N TYR A 137 -9.58 21.98 17.62
CA TYR A 137 -8.63 20.92 17.85
C TYR A 137 -8.88 19.76 16.90
N GLY A 138 -7.89 18.88 16.74
CA GLY A 138 -7.91 17.78 15.79
C GLY A 138 -6.71 17.82 14.86
N SER A 139 -6.79 17.04 13.78
CA SER A 139 -5.70 16.89 12.83
C SER A 139 -6.19 16.88 11.39
N VAL A 140 -5.48 17.62 10.54
CA VAL A 140 -5.61 17.57 9.08
C VAL A 140 -4.31 17.00 8.55
N ILE A 141 -4.43 15.89 7.82
CA ILE A 141 -3.29 15.14 7.28
C ILE A 141 -3.50 15.00 5.78
N ALA A 142 -2.44 15.27 5.02
CA ALA A 142 -2.40 14.98 3.59
C ALA A 142 -1.44 13.82 3.32
N ARG A 143 -1.52 13.22 2.14
CA ARG A 143 -0.50 12.30 1.62
C ARG A 143 -0.10 12.74 0.23
N ASP A 144 1.18 12.72 -0.04
CA ASP A 144 1.71 12.98 -1.37
C ASP A 144 2.22 11.69 -2.02
N HIS A 145 2.54 11.79 -3.31
CA HIS A 145 3.09 10.68 -4.07
C HIS A 145 4.62 10.56 -3.96
N LEU A 146 5.28 11.36 -3.11
CA LEU A 146 6.73 11.29 -2.92
C LEU A 146 7.10 10.08 -2.07
N ASP A 147 6.45 9.91 -0.93
CA ASP A 147 6.68 8.77 -0.03
C ASP A 147 5.40 8.07 0.45
N LEU A 148 4.22 8.57 0.07
CA LEU A 148 2.89 8.05 0.47
C LEU A 148 2.64 8.08 1.98
N LYS A 149 3.47 8.81 2.73
CA LYS A 149 3.35 9.00 4.17
C LYS A 149 2.48 10.20 4.48
N CYS A 150 2.02 10.24 5.72
CA CYS A 150 1.17 11.30 6.26
C CYS A 150 1.99 12.59 6.47
N VAL A 151 1.58 13.67 5.81
CA VAL A 151 2.10 15.02 6.02
C VAL A 151 1.10 15.78 6.90
N PRO A 152 1.42 16.05 8.17
CA PRO A 152 0.52 16.79 9.06
C PRO A 152 0.47 18.26 8.63
N LEU A 153 -0.72 18.73 8.23
CA LEU A 153 -0.96 20.14 7.86
C LEU A 153 -1.51 20.95 9.04
N PHE A 154 -2.28 20.29 9.92
CA PHE A 154 -2.78 20.86 11.16
C PHE A 154 -2.80 19.75 12.22
N ARG A 155 -2.37 20.05 13.44
CA ARG A 155 -2.43 19.10 14.57
C ARG A 155 -2.45 19.87 15.88
N ARG A 156 -3.60 19.83 16.56
CA ARG A 156 -3.82 20.45 17.87
C ARG A 156 -4.57 19.48 18.77
N SER A 157 -4.10 19.31 20.01
CA SER A 157 -4.80 18.47 20.99
C SER A 157 -5.95 19.26 21.62
N ARG A 158 -6.80 18.55 22.37
CA ARG A 158 -7.86 19.22 23.15
C ARG A 158 -7.28 20.11 24.27
N ASP A 159 -6.06 19.81 24.74
CA ASP A 159 -5.35 20.57 25.78
C ASP A 159 -4.62 21.80 25.23
N ASP A 160 -4.29 21.81 23.93
CA ASP A 160 -3.69 22.94 23.21
C ASP A 160 -4.48 23.23 21.93
N PRO A 161 -5.72 23.74 22.03
CA PRO A 161 -6.52 24.08 20.88
C PRO A 161 -6.11 25.41 20.25
N GLN A 162 -6.34 25.56 18.95
CA GLN A 162 -6.26 26.87 18.30
C GLN A 162 -7.54 27.66 18.59
N LEU A 163 -7.40 28.81 19.24
CA LEU A 163 -8.50 29.74 19.48
C LEU A 163 -8.70 30.65 18.26
N ILE A 164 -9.88 30.56 17.64
CA ILE A 164 -10.34 31.52 16.64
C ILE A 164 -11.14 32.57 17.40
N ALA A 165 -10.70 33.83 17.37
CA ALA A 165 -11.31 34.91 18.15
C ALA A 165 -12.32 35.75 17.34
N SER A 166 -12.32 35.65 16.00
CA SER A 166 -13.27 36.34 15.12
C SER A 166 -13.34 35.72 13.72
N GLU A 167 -14.38 36.07 12.96
CA GLU A 167 -14.70 35.53 11.62
C GLU A 167 -13.60 35.63 10.53
N PRO A 168 -12.65 36.59 10.50
CA PRO A 168 -11.60 36.58 9.47
C PRO A 168 -10.30 35.90 9.92
N GLN A 169 -10.25 35.21 11.06
CA GLN A 169 -8.98 34.65 11.55
C GLN A 169 -8.61 33.35 10.81
N ARG A 170 -7.58 33.43 9.98
CA ARG A 170 -7.00 32.29 9.25
C ARG A 170 -6.20 31.41 10.22
N MET A 171 -6.36 30.08 10.09
CA MET A 171 -5.56 29.11 10.84
C MET A 171 -4.09 29.27 10.46
N SER A 172 -3.25 29.63 11.42
CA SER A 172 -1.79 29.64 11.25
C SER A 172 -1.25 28.20 11.24
N CYS A 173 -0.62 27.77 10.14
CA CYS A 173 0.22 26.58 10.14
C CYS A 173 1.44 26.79 11.06
N PRO A 174 1.91 25.75 11.78
CA PRO A 174 3.19 25.78 12.47
C PRO A 174 4.38 25.88 11.49
#